data_AF-A0A8T4FHW3-F1
#
_entry.id   AF-A0A8T4FHW3-F1
#
_cell.length_a   1.000
_cell.length_b   1.000
_cell.length_c   1.000
_cell.angle_alpha   90.00
_cell.angle_beta   90.00
_cell.angle_gamma   90.00
#
_symmetry.space_group_name_H-M   'P 1'
#
loop_
_entity.id
_entity.type
_entity.pdbx_description
1 polymer ?
#
loop_
_entity_poly.entity_id
_entity_poly.type
_entity_poly.pdbx_seq_one_letter_code
_entity_poly.pdbx_strand_id
1 'polypeptide(L)'
;MTRLNPVADAMCALKNASDVGKTECIVEPAGTLLGAMLGIMKEEGYIANFELIEDGRGNQYKIFLNGNINRCGAITPRFSVKAADIEKWENQYLPAKNFGLLIVSTSKGVISHENARKLGVGGELLGYVY
;
A
#
# COMPACT_ATOMS: atom_id res chain seq x y z
N MET A 1 -15.98 -17.71 -2.79
CA MET A 1 -14.54 -17.90 -2.53
C MET A 1 -14.19 -17.01 -1.34
N THR A 2 -13.72 -17.57 -0.23
CA THR A 2 -13.48 -16.80 1.00
C THR A 2 -12.18 -16.01 0.85
N ARG A 3 -12.25 -14.68 0.81
CA ARG A 3 -11.05 -13.81 0.78
C ARG A 3 -10.49 -13.68 2.20
N LEU A 4 -9.26 -14.15 2.41
CA LEU A 4 -8.57 -14.09 3.70
C LEU A 4 -7.95 -12.71 3.97
N ASN A 5 -7.37 -12.08 2.94
CA ASN A 5 -6.76 -10.77 3.06
C ASN A 5 -6.98 -9.92 1.79
N PRO A 6 -8.04 -9.10 1.76
CA PRO A 6 -8.36 -8.22 0.64
C PRO A 6 -7.21 -7.30 0.19
N VAL A 7 -6.34 -6.89 1.13
CA VAL A 7 -5.20 -6.00 0.84
C VAL A 7 -4.10 -6.74 0.09
N ALA A 8 -3.84 -8.00 0.46
CA ALA A 8 -2.85 -8.82 -0.23
C ALA A 8 -3.30 -9.11 -1.66
N ASP A 9 -4.58 -9.47 -1.84
CA ASP A 9 -5.17 -9.71 -3.16
C ASP A 9 -5.09 -8.46 -4.04
N ALA A 10 -5.40 -7.29 -3.47
CA ALA A 10 -5.30 -5.99 -4.13
C ALA A 10 -3.86 -5.66 -4.59
N MET A 11 -2.88 -5.81 -3.71
CA MET A 11 -1.48 -5.54 -4.04
C MET A 11 -0.95 -6.51 -5.10
N CYS A 12 -1.33 -7.79 -5.03
CA CYS A 12 -0.98 -8.76 -6.07
C CYS A 12 -1.60 -8.38 -7.43
N ALA A 13 -2.87 -7.98 -7.47
CA ALA A 13 -3.53 -7.54 -8.69
C ALA A 13 -2.86 -6.29 -9.30
N LEU A 14 -2.47 -5.33 -8.45
CA LEU A 14 -1.74 -4.14 -8.85
C LEU A 14 -0.38 -4.49 -9.45
N LYS A 15 0.39 -5.36 -8.79
CA LYS A 15 1.70 -5.79 -9.30
C LYS A 15 1.55 -6.46 -10.66
N ASN A 16 0.62 -7.42 -10.78
CA ASN A 16 0.38 -8.14 -12.01
C ASN A 16 -0.07 -7.21 -13.15
N ALA A 17 -0.87 -6.19 -12.85
CA ALA A 17 -1.27 -5.19 -13.84
C ALA A 17 -0.09 -4.32 -14.30
N SER A 18 0.79 -3.92 -13.37
CA SER A 18 2.03 -3.19 -13.66
C SER A 18 2.99 -4.03 -14.52
N ASP A 19 3.23 -5.29 -14.14
CA ASP A 19 4.14 -6.21 -14.83
C ASP A 19 3.69 -6.48 -16.28
N VAL A 20 2.36 -6.51 -16.52
CA VAL A 20 1.78 -6.68 -17.85
C VAL A 20 1.77 -5.37 -18.66
N GLY A 21 2.02 -4.22 -18.03
CA GLY A 21 1.98 -2.92 -18.68
C GLY A 21 0.56 -2.38 -18.90
N LYS A 22 -0.41 -2.79 -18.06
CA LYS A 22 -1.77 -2.22 -18.10
C LYS A 22 -1.77 -0.81 -17.53
N THR A 23 -2.53 0.08 -18.16
CA THR A 23 -2.73 1.46 -17.69
C THR A 23 -3.75 1.57 -16.55
N GLU A 24 -4.64 0.58 -16.43
CA GLU A 24 -5.68 0.54 -15.41
C GLU A 24 -5.82 -0.83 -14.75
N CYS A 25 -6.18 -0.83 -13.48
CA CYS A 25 -6.45 -2.01 -12.67
C CYS A 25 -7.75 -1.80 -11.88
N ILE A 26 -8.62 -2.80 -11.86
CA ILE A 26 -9.84 -2.78 -11.04
C ILE A 26 -9.63 -3.76 -9.90
N VAL A 27 -9.87 -3.29 -8.68
CA VAL A 27 -9.66 -4.05 -7.46
C VAL A 27 -10.92 -4.03 -6.60
N GLU A 28 -11.26 -5.19 -6.06
CA GLU A 28 -12.41 -5.41 -5.19
C GLU A 28 -12.02 -6.31 -4.00
N PRO A 29 -12.63 -6.14 -2.81
CA PRO A 29 -13.56 -5.07 -2.43
C PRO A 29 -12.83 -3.76 -2.08
N ALA A 30 -13.51 -2.63 -2.24
CA ALA A 30 -13.01 -1.33 -1.81
C ALA A 30 -13.17 -1.17 -0.30
N GLY A 31 -12.13 -1.55 0.44
CA GLY A 31 -12.01 -1.28 1.87
C GLY A 31 -11.42 0.10 2.16
N THR A 32 -11.82 0.71 3.28
CA THR A 32 -11.29 2.01 3.74
C THR A 32 -9.77 1.99 3.90
N LEU A 33 -9.21 0.88 4.40
CA LEU A 33 -7.77 0.71 4.54
C LEU A 33 -7.06 0.66 3.19
N LEU A 34 -7.64 0.01 2.18
CA LEU A 34 -7.09 -0.02 0.82
C LEU A 34 -7.10 1.39 0.21
N GLY A 35 -8.19 2.14 0.39
CA GLY A 35 -8.27 3.54 -0.04
C GLY A 35 -7.19 4.42 0.60
N ALA A 36 -6.92 4.25 1.90
CA ALA A 36 -5.86 4.99 2.59
C ALA A 36 -4.46 4.62 2.06
N MET A 37 -4.21 3.34 1.78
CA MET A 37 -2.94 2.90 1.18
C MET A 37 -2.75 3.47 -0.24
N LEU A 38 -3.80 3.45 -1.07
CA LEU A 38 -3.76 4.04 -2.41
C LEU A 38 -3.52 5.55 -2.36
N GLY A 39 -4.09 6.25 -1.36
CA GLY A 39 -3.80 7.67 -1.12
C GLY A 39 -2.30 7.95 -0.97
N ILE A 40 -1.62 7.18 -0.12
CA ILE A 40 -0.17 7.34 0.09
C ILE A 40 0.62 6.97 -1.17
N MET A 41 0.23 5.89 -1.86
CA MET A 41 0.87 5.51 -3.12
C MET A 41 0.75 6.60 -4.19
N LYS A 42 -0.34 7.37 -4.18
CA LYS A 42 -0.55 8.51 -5.08
C LYS A 42 0.32 9.70 -4.68
N GLU A 43 0.37 10.03 -3.39
CA GLU A 43 1.21 11.12 -2.87
C GLU A 43 2.70 10.92 -3.19
N GLU A 44 3.16 9.66 -3.10
CA GLU A 44 4.54 9.26 -3.41
C GLU A 44 4.79 9.02 -4.92
N GLY A 45 3.76 9.13 -5.77
CA GLY A 45 3.90 9.08 -7.23
C GLY A 45 3.98 7.68 -7.86
N TYR A 46 3.67 6.61 -7.12
CA TYR A 46 3.64 5.24 -7.65
C TYR A 46 2.41 4.97 -8.53
N ILE A 47 1.27 5.59 -8.19
CA ILE A 47 0.03 5.54 -8.98
C ILE A 47 -0.34 6.93 -9.47
N ALA A 48 -0.99 7.02 -10.64
CA ALA A 48 -1.45 8.30 -11.18
C ALA A 48 -2.66 8.82 -10.39
N ASN A 49 -3.69 7.99 -10.34
CA ASN A 49 -4.95 8.32 -9.69
C ASN A 49 -5.72 7.05 -9.34
N PHE A 50 -6.74 7.19 -8.51
CA PHE A 50 -7.70 6.12 -8.27
C PHE A 50 -9.11 6.70 -8.09
N GLU A 51 -10.11 5.94 -8.49
CA GLU A 51 -11.52 6.29 -8.41
C GLU A 51 -12.28 5.19 -7.68
N LEU A 52 -13.23 5.60 -6.84
CA LEU A 52 -14.16 4.69 -6.19
C LEU A 52 -15.39 4.52 -7.09
N ILE A 53 -15.65 3.29 -7.50
CA ILE A 53 -16.86 2.90 -8.24
C ILE A 53 -17.81 2.23 -7.26
N GLU A 54 -18.97 2.84 -7.03
CA GLU A 54 -19.99 2.29 -6.14
C GLU A 54 -20.98 1.41 -6.95
N ASP A 55 -20.87 0.09 -6.81
CA ASP A 55 -21.72 -0.88 -7.53
C ASP A 55 -22.83 -1.48 -6.64
N GLY A 56 -23.09 -0.88 -5.46
CA GLY A 56 -24.15 -1.31 -4.52
C GLY A 56 -23.98 -2.70 -3.88
N ARG A 57 -23.05 -3.53 -4.37
CA ARG A 57 -22.76 -4.90 -3.92
C ARG A 57 -21.40 -5.08 -3.25
N GLY A 58 -20.57 -4.05 -3.33
CA GLY A 58 -19.19 -4.07 -2.87
C GLY A 58 -18.41 -3.11 -3.74
N ASN A 59 -18.24 -1.89 -3.25
CA ASN A 59 -17.54 -0.82 -3.97
C ASN A 59 -16.21 -1.34 -4.55
N GLN A 60 -15.77 -0.78 -5.67
CA GLN A 60 -14.56 -1.17 -6.37
C GLN A 60 -13.62 0.03 -6.49
N TYR A 61 -12.31 -0.21 -6.50
CA TYR A 61 -11.33 0.83 -6.83
C TYR A 61 -10.83 0.62 -8.25
N LYS A 62 -11.02 1.64 -9.09
CA LYS A 62 -10.36 1.73 -10.38
C LYS A 62 -9.08 2.55 -10.22
N ILE A 63 -7.94 1.92 -10.45
CA ILE A 63 -6.60 2.48 -10.19
C ILE A 63 -5.90 2.70 -11.53
N PHE A 64 -5.39 3.91 -11.74
CA PHE A 64 -4.61 4.29 -12.90
C PHE A 64 -3.12 4.16 -12.57
N LEU A 65 -2.42 3.36 -13.36
CA LEU A 65 -1.02 2.99 -13.15
C LEU A 65 -0.12 3.78 -14.08
N ASN A 66 1.03 4.20 -13.54
CA ASN A 66 2.10 4.86 -14.31
C ASN A 66 3.19 3.90 -14.80
N GLY A 67 3.17 2.64 -14.36
CA GLY A 67 4.24 1.68 -14.61
C GLY A 67 5.49 1.86 -13.73
N ASN A 68 5.41 2.71 -12.71
CA ASN A 68 6.52 2.99 -11.78
C ASN A 68 6.64 2.00 -10.62
N ILE A 69 5.79 0.96 -10.58
CA ILE A 69 5.79 -0.04 -9.52
C ILE A 69 6.62 -1.24 -9.98
N ASN A 70 7.77 -1.48 -9.34
CA ASN A 70 8.58 -2.67 -9.54
C ASN A 70 8.05 -3.84 -8.71
N ARG A 71 7.72 -3.59 -7.44
CA ARG A 71 7.19 -4.58 -6.51
C ARG A 71 6.30 -3.92 -5.47
N CYS A 72 5.08 -4.43 -5.34
CA CYS A 72 4.20 -4.13 -4.23
C CYS A 72 3.73 -5.42 -3.54
N GLY A 73 3.46 -5.33 -2.24
CA GLY A 73 2.99 -6.46 -1.46
C GLY A 73 2.48 -6.06 -0.08
N ALA A 74 1.50 -6.82 0.41
CA ALA A 74 1.04 -6.70 1.79
C ALA A 74 1.95 -7.53 2.71
N ILE A 75 2.22 -7.00 3.91
CA ILE A 75 3.02 -7.70 4.92
C ILE A 75 2.07 -8.55 5.78
N THR A 76 2.31 -9.86 5.82
CA THR A 76 1.53 -10.81 6.61
C THR A 76 2.48 -11.73 7.39
N PRO A 77 2.34 -11.88 8.72
CA PRO A 77 1.39 -11.21 9.62
C PRO A 77 1.72 -9.71 9.80
N ARG A 78 0.76 -8.92 10.31
CA ARG A 78 0.98 -7.51 10.63
C ARG A 78 1.87 -7.42 11.87
N PHE A 79 3.10 -6.97 11.68
CA PHE A 79 4.05 -6.79 12.76
C PHE A 79 3.84 -5.43 13.42
N SER A 80 3.81 -5.40 14.75
CA SER A 80 3.86 -4.15 15.52
C SER A 80 5.27 -3.58 15.51
N VAL A 81 5.38 -2.27 15.26
CA VAL A 81 6.64 -1.55 15.05
C VAL A 81 6.65 -0.29 15.89
N LYS A 82 7.70 -0.11 16.68
CA LYS A 82 7.94 1.15 17.39
C LYS A 82 8.65 2.14 16.46
N ALA A 83 8.54 3.43 16.76
CA ALA A 83 9.20 4.48 15.97
C ALA A 83 10.72 4.25 15.80
N ALA A 84 11.39 3.73 16.84
CA ALA A 84 12.82 3.40 16.80
C ALA A 84 13.14 2.17 15.91
N ASP A 85 12.19 1.25 15.72
CA ASP A 85 12.40 0.02 14.97
C ASP A 85 12.11 0.18 13.46
N ILE A 86 11.58 1.33 13.03
CA ILE A 86 11.22 1.58 11.63
C ILE A 86 12.42 1.38 10.69
N GLU A 87 13.61 1.83 11.09
CA GLU A 87 14.84 1.68 10.28
C GLU A 87 15.21 0.21 10.06
N LYS A 88 14.94 -0.67 11.03
CA LYS A 88 15.19 -2.10 10.88
C LYS A 88 14.29 -2.71 9.80
N TRP A 89 13.02 -2.31 9.77
CA TRP A 89 12.05 -2.80 8.80
C TRP A 89 12.26 -2.21 7.41
N GLU A 90 12.71 -0.96 7.34
CA GLU A 90 13.14 -0.30 6.10
C GLU A 90 14.22 -1.13 5.41
N ASN A 91 15.29 -1.51 6.13
CA ASN A 91 16.38 -2.32 5.59
C ASN A 91 15.96 -3.75 5.19
N GLN A 92 14.86 -4.27 5.75
CA GLN A 92 14.38 -5.62 5.46
C GLN A 92 13.48 -5.66 4.21
N TYR A 93 12.62 -4.66 4.02
CA TYR A 93 11.62 -4.66 2.96
C TYR A 93 11.99 -3.80 1.75
N LEU A 94 12.74 -2.71 1.96
CA LEU A 94 13.11 -1.79 0.89
C LEU A 94 14.49 -2.15 0.33
N PRO A 95 14.70 -1.97 -0.99
CA PRO A 95 15.96 -2.38 -1.62
C PRO A 95 17.11 -1.38 -1.37
N ALA A 96 16.82 -0.12 -1.06
CA ALA A 96 17.82 0.90 -0.76
C ALA A 96 17.29 1.98 0.20
N LYS A 97 18.21 2.68 0.88
CA LYS A 97 17.86 3.84 1.73
C LYS A 97 17.31 4.96 0.85
N ASN A 98 16.18 5.55 1.26
CA ASN A 98 15.42 6.57 0.50
C ASN A 98 14.81 6.06 -0.83
N PHE A 99 14.71 4.75 -1.05
CA PHE A 99 13.98 4.21 -2.20
C PHE A 99 12.97 3.17 -1.74
N GLY A 100 11.73 3.38 -2.16
CA GLY A 100 10.60 2.56 -1.74
C GLY A 100 9.80 3.20 -0.61
N LEU A 101 8.60 2.67 -0.44
CA LEU A 101 7.60 3.13 0.48
C LEU A 101 7.17 1.97 1.35
N LEU A 102 7.43 2.09 2.65
CA LEU A 102 6.82 1.24 3.66
C LEU A 102 5.60 1.96 4.26
N ILE A 103 4.45 1.28 4.26
CA ILE A 103 3.17 1.81 4.73
C ILE A 103 2.87 1.26 6.12
N VAL A 104 2.61 2.17 7.06
CA VAL A 104 2.41 1.86 8.48
C VAL A 104 1.05 2.37 8.94
N SER A 105 0.27 1.52 9.61
CA SER A 105 -0.95 1.91 10.32
C SER A 105 -0.59 2.43 11.70
N THR A 106 -0.88 3.69 12.00
CA THR A 106 -0.60 4.31 13.29
C THR A 106 -1.89 4.79 13.95
N SER A 107 -1.81 5.22 15.20
CA SER A 107 -2.94 5.85 15.91
C SER A 107 -3.44 7.14 15.24
N LYS A 108 -2.63 7.77 14.38
CA LYS A 108 -2.98 8.96 13.60
C LYS A 108 -3.49 8.64 12.19
N GLY A 109 -3.70 7.36 11.88
CA GLY A 109 -4.09 6.88 10.56
C GLY A 109 -2.98 6.13 9.84
N VAL A 110 -3.21 5.82 8.57
CA VAL A 110 -2.22 5.16 7.72
C VAL A 110 -1.28 6.22 7.15
N ILE A 111 0.02 6.04 7.36
CA ILE A 111 1.06 6.99 6.96
C ILE A 111 2.29 6.28 6.39
N SER A 112 3.13 7.01 5.66
CA SER A 112 4.43 6.51 5.20
C SER A 112 5.41 6.38 6.38
N HIS A 113 6.37 5.46 6.25
CA HIS A 113 7.42 5.27 7.25
C HIS A 113 8.25 6.53 7.54
N GLU A 114 8.46 7.38 6.52
CA GLU A 114 9.13 8.68 6.72
C GLU A 114 8.31 9.61 7.62
N ASN A 115 7.01 9.70 7.38
CA ASN A 115 6.11 10.53 8.18
C ASN A 115 5.96 9.97 9.60
N ALA A 116 5.92 8.64 9.74
CA ALA A 116 5.92 7.98 11.03
C ALA A 116 7.19 8.31 11.85
N ARG A 117 8.36 8.33 11.21
CA ARG A 117 9.63 8.72 11.83
C ARG A 117 9.62 10.20 12.25
N LYS A 118 9.17 11.11 11.36
CA LYS A 118 9.07 12.55 11.65
C LYS A 118 8.15 12.84 12.84
N LEU A 119 7.03 12.12 12.94
CA LEU A 119 6.06 12.28 14.03
C LEU A 119 6.43 11.50 15.29
N GLY A 120 7.43 10.62 15.24
CA GLY A 120 7.82 9.75 16.36
C GLY A 120 6.74 8.74 16.75
N VAL A 121 5.91 8.29 15.81
CA VAL A 121 4.76 7.41 16.08
C VAL A 121 5.04 6.01 15.53
N GLY A 122 4.77 4.99 16.35
CA GLY A 122 4.79 3.58 15.95
C GLY A 122 3.43 3.08 15.48
N GLY A 123 3.36 1.82 15.08
CA GLY A 123 2.16 1.27 14.48
C GLY A 123 2.27 -0.20 14.09
N GLU A 124 1.55 -0.58 13.05
CA GLU A 124 1.61 -1.90 12.42
C GLU A 124 2.00 -1.78 10.95
N LEU A 125 2.86 -2.70 10.48
CA LEU A 125 3.20 -2.76 9.05
C LEU A 125 2.02 -3.28 8.24
N LEU A 126 1.63 -2.55 7.21
CA LEU A 126 0.58 -2.96 6.29
C LEU A 126 1.15 -3.55 4.99
N GLY A 127 2.15 -2.89 4.42
CA GLY A 127 2.69 -3.27 3.11
C GLY A 127 3.86 -2.41 2.68
N TYR A 128 4.46 -2.80 1.56
CA TYR A 128 5.56 -2.10 0.93
C TYR A 128 5.31 -1.95 -0.58
N VAL A 129 5.92 -0.91 -1.17
CA VAL A 129 5.88 -0.58 -2.59
C VAL A 129 7.23 -0.01 -3.00
N TYR A 130 7.81 -0.44 -4.12
CA TYR A 130 8.98 0.15 -4.74
C TYR A 130 9.09 -0.26 -6.21
#